data_AF-A0A3A0A6I7-F1
#
_entry.id   AF-A0A3A0A6I7-F1
#
_cell.length_a   1.000
_cell.length_b   1.000
_cell.length_c   1.000
_cell.angle_alpha   90.00
_cell.angle_beta   90.00
_cell.angle_gamma   90.00
#
_symmetry.space_group_name_H-M   'P 1'
#
loop_
_entity.id
_entity.type
_entity.pdbx_description
1 polymer ?
#
loop_
_entity_poly.entity_id
_entity_poly.type
_entity_poly.pdbx_seq_one_letter_code
_entity_poly.pdbx_strand_id
1 'polypeptide(L)'
;VCGSFRFASGVLGTGTWCFAAAPGQETERIELLGSAGKITFSAFALSDPIELEVGGQVERFQVEPPAHVQQPLIATVVDALLGRGECPSTGVSAARTSRVLEQIAFGAA
;
A
#
# COMPACT_ATOMS: atom_id res chain seq x y z
N VAL A 1 -4.94 3.05 -16.06
CA VAL A 1 -5.49 4.06 -15.14
C VAL A 1 -4.35 4.84 -14.53
N CYS A 2 -4.46 6.16 -14.40
CA CYS A 2 -3.53 6.95 -13.60
C CYS A 2 -4.32 7.86 -12.66
N GLY A 3 -3.72 8.26 -11.55
CA GLY A 3 -4.34 9.13 -10.57
C GLY A 3 -3.30 10.01 -9.90
N SER A 4 -3.71 11.22 -9.54
CA SER A 4 -2.95 12.09 -8.64
C SER A 4 -3.90 12.63 -7.58
N PHE A 5 -3.43 12.75 -6.35
CA PHE A 5 -4.22 13.18 -5.22
C PHE A 5 -3.38 13.98 -4.22
N ARG A 6 -4.06 14.77 -3.39
CA ARG A 6 -3.44 15.59 -2.35
C ARG A 6 -4.13 15.30 -1.03
N PHE A 7 -3.35 14.95 -0.01
CA PHE A 7 -3.83 14.81 1.35
C PHE A 7 -4.07 16.19 1.99
N ALA A 8 -4.90 16.24 3.03
CA ALA A 8 -5.13 17.46 3.81
C ALA A 8 -3.84 18.04 4.42
N SER A 9 -2.85 17.18 4.71
CA SER A 9 -1.51 17.59 5.16
C SER A 9 -0.69 18.31 4.09
N GLY A 10 -1.12 18.30 2.83
CA GLY A 10 -0.37 18.81 1.70
C GLY A 10 0.51 17.78 1.00
N VAL A 11 0.68 16.58 1.57
CA VAL A 11 1.39 15.46 0.91
C VAL A 11 0.69 15.12 -0.40
N LEU A 12 1.48 14.92 -1.45
CA LEU A 12 1.00 14.56 -2.78
C LEU A 12 1.20 13.06 -3.01
N GLY A 13 0.30 12.45 -3.77
CA GLY A 13 0.41 11.08 -4.22
C GLY A 13 0.08 10.96 -5.70
N THR A 14 0.77 10.05 -6.38
CA THR A 14 0.53 9.70 -7.78
C THR A 14 0.57 8.19 -7.93
N GLY A 15 -0.22 7.64 -8.85
CA GLY A 15 -0.23 6.22 -9.14
C GLY A 15 -0.56 5.94 -10.60
N THR A 16 0.01 4.85 -11.11
CA THR A 16 -0.25 4.32 -12.45
C THR A 16 -0.51 2.83 -12.37
N TRP A 17 -1.60 2.39 -12.99
CA TRP A 17 -2.00 0.99 -13.03
C TRP A 17 -2.24 0.59 -14.50
N CYS A 18 -1.49 -0.40 -14.96
CA CYS A 18 -1.61 -0.96 -16.31
C CYS A 18 -1.80 -2.49 -16.19
N PHE A 19 -2.99 -2.96 -16.55
CA PHE A 19 -3.32 -4.40 -16.55
C PHE A 19 -3.10 -5.07 -17.92
N ALA A 20 -2.50 -4.35 -18.86
CA ALA A 20 -2.16 -4.84 -20.20
C ALA A 20 -0.64 -4.92 -20.42
N ALA A 21 0.14 -4.99 -19.34
CA ALA A 21 1.57 -5.23 -19.43
C ALA A 21 1.85 -6.58 -20.11
N ALA A 22 2.90 -6.64 -20.93
CA ALA A 22 3.31 -7.90 -21.54
C ALA A 22 3.83 -8.89 -20.47
N PRO A 23 3.73 -10.20 -20.71
CA PRO A 23 4.33 -11.20 -19.82
C PRO A 23 5.81 -10.91 -19.55
N GLY A 24 6.23 -10.94 -18.29
CA GLY A 24 7.61 -10.63 -17.87
C GLY A 24 7.90 -9.13 -17.77
N GLN A 25 6.90 -8.26 -17.92
CA GLN A 25 6.98 -6.81 -17.71
C GLN A 25 6.09 -6.37 -16.54
N GLU A 26 5.66 -7.30 -15.69
CA GLU A 26 4.94 -7.00 -14.45
C GLU A 26 5.85 -6.18 -13.54
N THR A 27 5.33 -5.06 -13.05
CA THR A 27 6.06 -4.20 -12.12
C THR A 27 5.10 -3.70 -11.07
N GLU A 28 5.49 -3.83 -9.81
CA GLU A 28 4.85 -3.18 -8.69
C GLU A 28 5.90 -2.49 -7.85
N ARG A 29 5.70 -1.19 -7.61
CA ARG A 29 6.65 -0.34 -6.90
C ARG A 29 5.87 0.70 -6.13
N ILE A 30 6.15 0.78 -4.84
CA ILE A 30 5.62 1.81 -3.95
C ILE A 30 6.82 2.63 -3.44
N GLU A 31 6.73 3.95 -3.58
CA GLU A 31 7.75 4.87 -3.14
C GLU A 31 7.17 5.88 -2.15
N LEU A 32 7.85 6.08 -1.02
CA LEU A 32 7.56 7.10 -0.04
C LEU A 32 8.72 8.09 -0.03
N LEU A 33 8.49 9.30 -0.54
CA LEU A 33 9.49 10.36 -0.61
C LEU A 33 9.32 11.30 0.57
N GLY A 34 10.34 11.38 1.42
CA GLY A 34 10.42 12.28 2.56
C GLY A 34 11.52 13.32 2.38
N SER A 35 11.56 14.31 3.28
CA SER A 35 12.60 15.34 3.26
C SER A 35 14.01 14.82 3.57
N ALA A 36 14.11 13.66 4.22
CA ALA A 36 15.37 13.05 4.62
C ALA A 36 15.82 11.88 3.71
N GLY A 37 14.95 11.43 2.79
CA GLY A 37 15.23 10.23 2.01
C GLY A 37 14.00 9.62 1.37
N LYS A 38 14.17 8.42 0.82
CA LYS A 38 13.14 7.68 0.07
C LYS A 38 13.09 6.24 0.56
N ILE A 39 11.88 5.71 0.74
CA ILE A 39 11.64 4.28 0.96
C ILE A 39 11.02 3.70 -0.30
N THR A 40 11.53 2.57 -0.78
CA THR A 40 10.98 1.83 -1.92
C THR A 40 10.68 0.40 -1.51
N PHE A 41 9.50 -0.11 -1.83
CA PHE A 41 9.12 -1.50 -1.56
C PHE A 41 8.05 -2.00 -2.52
N SER A 42 7.78 -3.30 -2.42
CA SER A 42 6.74 -4.01 -3.15
C SER A 42 5.80 -4.69 -2.14
N ALA A 43 4.49 -4.61 -2.38
CA ALA A 43 3.48 -5.34 -1.62
C ALA A 43 3.29 -6.79 -2.10
N PHE A 44 3.71 -7.12 -3.32
CA PHE A 44 3.51 -8.45 -3.93
C PHE A 44 4.79 -9.25 -4.11
N ALA A 45 5.90 -8.63 -4.50
CA ALA A 45 7.21 -9.26 -4.55
C ALA A 45 7.83 -9.29 -3.14
N LEU A 46 7.22 -10.09 -2.25
CA LEU A 46 7.59 -10.15 -0.84
C LEU A 46 9.03 -10.67 -0.59
N SER A 47 9.64 -11.30 -1.59
CA SER A 47 11.05 -11.68 -1.57
C SER A 47 12.00 -10.51 -1.80
N ASP A 48 11.51 -9.40 -2.35
CA ASP A 48 12.32 -8.23 -2.64
C ASP A 48 12.52 -7.42 -1.34
N PRO A 49 13.71 -6.85 -1.11
CA PRO A 49 13.97 -6.07 0.08
C PRO A 49 13.23 -4.73 0.06
N ILE A 50 12.93 -4.20 1.24
CA ILE A 50 12.60 -2.79 1.40
C ILE A 50 13.90 -1.99 1.29
N GLU A 51 13.95 -0.99 0.41
CA GLU A 51 15.13 -0.14 0.23
C GLU A 51 14.90 1.23 0.89
N LEU A 52 15.84 1.67 1.73
CA LEU A 52 15.91 3.01 2.31
C LEU A 52 17.09 3.76 1.70
N GLU A 53 16.81 4.88 1.06
CA GLU A 53 17.83 5.77 0.48
C GLU A 53 17.92 7.07 1.29
N VAL A 54 19.09 7.33 1.89
CA VAL A 54 19.38 8.55 2.67
C VAL A 54 20.78 9.05 2.31
N GLY A 55 20.90 10.32 1.90
CA GLY A 55 22.20 10.92 1.58
C GLY A 55 22.97 10.20 0.46
N GLY A 56 22.27 9.55 -0.48
CA GLY A 56 22.87 8.77 -1.57
C GLY A 56 23.34 7.36 -1.17
N GLN A 57 23.12 6.95 0.08
CA GLN A 57 23.38 5.58 0.54
C GLN A 57 22.07 4.78 0.56
N VAL A 58 22.15 3.51 0.14
CA VAL A 58 21.00 2.59 0.13
C VAL A 58 21.23 1.50 1.16
N GLU A 59 20.31 1.39 2.12
CA GLU A 59 20.18 0.28 3.06
C GLU A 59 19.03 -0.63 2.62
N ARG A 60 19.21 -1.95 2.77
CA ARG A 60 18.23 -2.96 2.35
C ARG A 60 17.77 -3.78 3.55
N PHE A 61 16.46 -3.85 3.73
CA PHE A 61 15.82 -4.65 4.77
C PHE A 61 15.14 -5.84 4.13
N GLN A 62 15.72 -7.03 4.31
CA GLN A 62 15.11 -8.28 3.90
C GLN A 62 14.09 -8.70 4.97
N VAL A 63 12.85 -8.92 4.55
CA VAL A 63 11.79 -9.49 5.40
C VAL A 63 11.42 -10.83 4.81
N GLU A 64 11.39 -11.87 5.65
CA GLU A 64 10.96 -13.19 5.19
C GLU A 64 9.45 -13.15 4.89
N PRO A 65 8.99 -13.62 3.72
CA PRO A 65 7.57 -13.69 3.42
C PRO A 65 6.84 -14.50 4.49
N PRO A 66 5.74 -13.98 5.07
CA PRO A 66 4.96 -14.74 6.03
C PRO A 66 4.28 -15.91 5.32
N ALA A 67 4.13 -17.04 6.03
CA ALA A 67 3.43 -18.22 5.48
C ALA A 67 2.00 -17.87 5.02
N HIS A 68 1.33 -16.95 5.73
CA HIS A 68 -0.01 -16.49 5.41
C HIS A 68 -0.10 -14.96 5.54
N VAL A 69 -0.13 -14.26 4.41
CA VAL A 69 -0.18 -12.78 4.37
C VAL A 69 -1.45 -12.23 5.05
N GLN A 70 -2.61 -12.84 4.80
CA GLN A 70 -3.90 -12.28 5.24
C GLN A 70 -4.37 -12.77 6.61
N GLN A 71 -3.86 -13.91 7.08
CA GLN A 71 -4.34 -14.55 8.32
C GLN A 71 -4.30 -13.60 9.54
N PRO A 72 -3.24 -12.80 9.78
CA PRO A 72 -3.21 -11.91 10.94
C PRO A 72 -4.37 -10.93 10.95
N LEU A 73 -4.69 -10.31 9.81
CA LEU A 73 -5.82 -9.40 9.70
C LEU A 73 -7.16 -10.13 9.90
N ILE A 74 -7.34 -11.28 9.24
CA ILE A 74 -8.56 -12.10 9.35
C ILE A 74 -8.84 -12.49 10.81
N ALA A 75 -7.80 -12.88 11.56
CA ALA A 75 -7.94 -13.20 12.97
C ALA A 75 -8.51 -12.01 13.79
N THR A 76 -7.99 -10.79 13.56
CA THR A 76 -8.53 -9.60 14.25
C THR A 76 -9.99 -9.30 13.88
N VAL A 77 -10.41 -9.59 12.64
CA VAL A 77 -11.80 -9.45 12.21
C VAL A 77 -12.68 -10.43 12.97
N VAL A 78 -12.28 -11.71 13.03
CA VAL A 78 -13.00 -12.77 13.74
C VAL A 78 -13.12 -12.44 15.24
N ASP A 79 -12.03 -12.03 15.87
CA ASP A 79 -12.02 -11.69 17.30
C ASP A 79 -12.94 -10.49 17.59
N ALA A 80 -12.93 -9.46 16.75
CA ALA A 80 -13.84 -8.33 16.89
C ALA A 80 -15.32 -8.75 16.76
N LEU A 81 -15.66 -9.61 15.79
CA LEU A 81 -17.02 -10.13 15.61
C LEU A 81 -17.49 -10.99 16.79
N LEU A 82 -16.57 -11.69 17.45
CA LEU A 82 -16.85 -12.49 18.64
C LEU A 82 -16.81 -11.68 19.95
N GLY A 83 -16.51 -10.37 19.89
CA GLY A 83 -16.40 -9.51 21.08
C GLY A 83 -15.14 -9.77 21.92
N ARG A 84 -14.08 -10.31 21.32
CA ARG A 84 -12.83 -10.73 21.99
C ARG A 84 -11.63 -9.81 21.70
N GLY A 85 -11.84 -8.70 21.02
CA GLY A 85 -10.80 -7.75 20.67
C GLY A 85 -11.31 -6.67 19.72
N GLU A 86 -10.39 -5.92 19.12
CA GLU A 86 -10.68 -4.90 18.14
C GLU A 86 -10.01 -5.24 16.80
N CYS A 87 -10.66 -4.85 15.70
CA CYS A 87 -10.07 -4.93 14.37
C CYS A 87 -9.68 -3.53 13.89
N PRO A 88 -8.41 -3.30 13.50
CA PRO A 88 -7.98 -1.98 13.02
C PRO A 88 -8.60 -1.61 11.66
N SER A 89 -9.11 -2.61 10.92
CA SER A 89 -9.80 -2.41 9.64
C SER A 89 -11.31 -2.58 9.82
N THR A 90 -12.00 -1.46 10.02
CA THR A 90 -13.46 -1.42 10.21
C THR A 90 -14.19 -1.13 8.90
N GLY A 91 -15.52 -1.29 8.91
CA GLY A 91 -16.38 -0.86 7.79
C GLY A 91 -16.26 0.64 7.48
N VAL A 92 -16.02 1.47 8.51
CA VAL A 92 -15.82 2.93 8.33
C VAL A 92 -14.51 3.21 7.61
N SER A 93 -13.40 2.57 8.01
CA SER A 93 -12.12 2.75 7.31
C SER A 93 -12.15 2.19 5.89
N ALA A 94 -12.85 1.08 5.66
CA ALA A 94 -13.03 0.49 4.34
C ALA A 94 -13.83 1.43 3.41
N ALA A 95 -14.97 1.94 3.87
CA ALA A 95 -15.82 2.86 3.10
C ALA A 95 -15.06 4.15 2.70
N ARG A 96 -14.22 4.68 3.59
CA ARG A 96 -13.35 5.82 3.28
C ARG A 96 -12.41 5.53 2.11
N THR A 97 -11.76 4.36 2.12
CA THR A 97 -10.85 3.94 1.03
C THR A 97 -11.62 3.71 -0.27
N SER A 98 -12.76 3.02 -0.23
CA SER A 98 -13.62 2.79 -1.40
C SER A 98 -14.03 4.09 -2.08
N ARG A 99 -14.42 5.11 -1.31
CA ARG A 99 -14.78 6.44 -1.86
C ARG A 99 -13.63 7.08 -2.64
N VAL A 100 -12.40 6.96 -2.16
CA VAL A 100 -11.22 7.50 -2.87
C VAL A 100 -10.97 6.74 -4.18
N LEU A 101 -11.12 5.41 -4.16
CA LEU A 101 -10.98 4.59 -5.36
C LEU A 101 -12.06 4.90 -6.41
N GLU A 102 -13.30 5.12 -5.98
CA GLU A 102 -14.39 5.57 -6.86
C GLU A 102 -14.05 6.90 -7.54
N GLN A 103 -13.52 7.87 -6.79
CA GLN A 103 -13.08 9.16 -7.36
C GLN A 103 -11.95 9.00 -8.37
N ILE A 104 -11.01 8.06 -8.15
CA ILE A 104 -9.93 7.77 -9.10
C ILE A 104 -10.49 7.10 -10.36
N ALA A 105 -11.43 6.16 -10.21
CA ALA A 105 -11.97 5.37 -11.32
C ALA A 105 -12.96 6.17 -12.19
N PHE A 106 -13.79 7.01 -11.57
CA PHE A 106 -14.92 7.67 -12.23
C PHE A 106 -14.83 9.20 -12.24
N GLY A 107 -13.81 9.78 -11.62
CA GLY A 107 -13.70 11.22 -11.39
C GLY A 107 -14.44 11.67 -10.13
N ALA A 108 -14.10 12.87 -9.64
CA ALA A 108 -14.87 13.50 -8.57
C ALA A 108 -16.17 14.08 -9.17
N ALA A 109 -17.31 13.79 -8.51
CA ALA A 109 -18.56 14.48 -8.76
C ALA A 109 -18.51 15.93 -8.24
#